data_AF-A0A8J6NY11-F1
#
_entry.id   AF-A0A8J6NY11-F1
#
_cell.length_a   1.000
_cell.length_b   1.000
_cell.length_c   1.000
_cell.angle_alpha   90.00
_cell.angle_beta   90.00
_cell.angle_gamma   90.00
#
_symmetry.space_group_name_H-M   'P 1'
#
loop_
_entity.id
_entity.type
_entity.pdbx_description
1 polymer ?
#
loop_
_entity_poly.entity_id
_entity_poly.type
_entity_poly.pdbx_seq_one_letter_code
_entity_poly.pdbx_strand_id
1 'polypeptide(L)'
;MDPTILAVIIIILALLFDFLNGMNDAANSIATIVSTRVLTPRLAVAWAAFFNFAAAFGFGVGVAKTIGKGVVSPEILSLWFVLAVLVGAIVWTYACTIMGLPISVSHALVGGIIGAGLIKGGVKVLVMKSIIKIAAFIILSPLIGFLLGISFSIATVWAFRRWSPWRVDRLFRAGQLLSSALFSLGHGANDAQKTMGIIVMVLVAAGWQKGFDVPVWV
;
A
#
# COMPACT_ATOMS: atom_id res chain seq x y z
N MET A 1 -6.14 16.34 -26.14
CA MET A 1 -7.05 15.33 -25.58
C MET A 1 -8.10 16.03 -24.76
N ASP A 2 -9.35 15.59 -24.84
CA ASP A 2 -10.40 16.00 -23.92
C ASP A 2 -9.95 15.68 -22.47
N PRO A 3 -10.00 16.66 -21.54
CA PRO A 3 -9.67 16.43 -20.13
C PRO A 3 -10.41 15.25 -19.50
N THR A 4 -11.65 14.98 -19.94
CA THR A 4 -12.44 13.85 -19.45
C THR A 4 -11.83 12.51 -19.86
N ILE A 5 -11.48 12.35 -21.14
CA ILE A 5 -10.84 11.15 -21.69
C ILE A 5 -9.49 10.91 -20.97
N LEU A 6 -8.72 11.98 -20.76
CA LEU A 6 -7.45 11.88 -20.06
C LEU A 6 -7.64 11.43 -18.60
N ALA A 7 -8.63 11.98 -17.89
CA ALA A 7 -8.95 11.57 -16.52
C ALA A 7 -9.33 10.08 -16.44
N VAL A 8 -10.17 9.59 -17.36
CA VAL A 8 -10.56 8.17 -17.43
C VAL A 8 -9.34 7.26 -17.65
N ILE A 9 -8.43 7.64 -18.56
CA ILE A 9 -7.20 6.89 -18.79
C ILE A 9 -6.34 6.84 -17.53
N ILE A 10 -6.21 7.95 -16.80
CA ILE A 10 -5.42 8.00 -15.56
C ILE A 10 -6.07 7.12 -14.48
N ILE A 11 -7.39 7.07 -14.39
CA ILE A 11 -8.09 6.16 -13.46
C ILE A 11 -7.80 4.70 -13.81
N ILE A 12 -7.86 4.33 -15.10
CA ILE A 12 -7.50 2.98 -15.56
C ILE A 12 -6.05 2.65 -15.18
N LEU A 13 -5.12 3.59 -15.36
CA LEU A 13 -3.72 3.42 -14.95
C LEU A 13 -3.57 3.31 -13.42
N ALA A 14 -4.38 4.03 -12.64
CA ALA A 14 -4.38 3.92 -11.18
C ALA A 14 -4.83 2.51 -10.74
N LEU A 15 -5.85 1.93 -11.39
CA LEU A 15 -6.26 0.55 -11.14
C LEU A 15 -5.19 -0.47 -11.57
N LEU A 16 -4.49 -0.22 -12.69
CA LEU A 16 -3.34 -1.04 -13.09
C LEU A 16 -2.21 -0.95 -12.08
N PHE A 17 -1.90 0.24 -11.57
CA PHE A 17 -0.93 0.45 -10.51
C PHE A 17 -1.31 -0.35 -9.25
N ASP A 18 -2.58 -0.33 -8.85
CA ASP A 18 -3.09 -1.08 -7.70
C ASP A 18 -2.95 -2.60 -7.89
N PHE A 19 -3.24 -3.09 -9.10
CA PHE A 19 -3.04 -4.48 -9.45
C PHE A 19 -1.57 -4.90 -9.37
N LEU A 20 -0.65 -4.09 -9.91
CA LEU A 20 0.79 -4.33 -9.83
C LEU A 20 1.30 -4.26 -8.39
N ASN A 21 0.77 -3.34 -7.59
CA ASN A 21 1.03 -3.24 -6.17
C ASN A 21 0.63 -4.54 -5.45
N GLY A 22 -0.57 -5.05 -5.73
CA GLY A 22 -1.03 -6.34 -5.22
C GLY A 22 -0.13 -7.51 -5.65
N MET A 23 0.32 -7.54 -6.92
CA MET A 23 1.26 -8.56 -7.39
C MET A 23 2.59 -8.55 -6.64
N ASN A 24 3.14 -7.36 -6.37
CA ASN A 24 4.40 -7.21 -5.66
C ASN A 24 4.28 -7.61 -4.18
N ASP A 25 3.19 -7.18 -3.52
CA ASP A 25 3.08 -7.28 -2.07
C ASP A 25 2.29 -8.51 -1.57
N ALA A 26 1.61 -9.24 -2.46
CA ALA A 26 0.89 -10.48 -2.10
C ALA A 26 1.78 -11.45 -1.32
N ALA A 27 3.06 -11.58 -1.72
CA ALA A 27 4.05 -12.44 -1.08
C ALA A 27 4.18 -12.17 0.43
N ASN A 28 4.08 -10.91 0.87
CA ASN A 28 4.24 -10.53 2.28
C ASN A 28 3.17 -11.17 3.17
N SER A 29 1.94 -11.27 2.68
CA SER A 29 0.79 -11.77 3.45
C SER A 29 0.59 -13.29 3.39
N ILE A 30 1.07 -13.94 2.32
CA ILE A 30 0.82 -15.37 2.05
C ILE A 30 2.03 -16.28 2.29
N ALA A 31 3.26 -15.75 2.36
CA ALA A 31 4.48 -16.56 2.42
C ALA A 31 4.48 -17.55 3.61
N THR A 32 3.98 -17.13 4.78
CA THR A 32 3.95 -17.97 5.98
C THR A 32 2.98 -19.14 5.86
N ILE A 33 1.77 -18.90 5.35
CA ILE A 33 0.71 -19.93 5.22
C ILE A 33 0.95 -20.88 4.03
N VAL A 34 1.66 -20.42 2.99
CA VAL A 34 2.06 -21.25 1.85
C VAL A 34 3.27 -22.11 2.18
N SER A 35 4.30 -21.55 2.83
CA SER A 35 5.52 -22.30 3.20
C SER A 35 5.24 -23.43 4.21
N THR A 36 4.33 -23.18 5.15
CA THR A 36 3.85 -24.16 6.15
C THR A 36 2.80 -25.13 5.61
N ARG A 37 2.40 -24.97 4.35
CA ARG A 37 1.38 -25.77 3.66
C ARG A 37 0.03 -25.79 4.37
N VAL A 38 -0.29 -24.70 5.08
CA VAL A 38 -1.63 -24.51 5.67
C VAL A 38 -2.66 -24.26 4.57
N LEU A 39 -2.31 -23.48 3.55
CA LEU A 39 -3.09 -23.30 2.33
C LEU A 39 -2.26 -23.58 1.08
N THR A 40 -2.93 -23.98 0.00
CA THR A 40 -2.32 -24.00 -1.33
C THR A 40 -2.12 -22.57 -1.84
N PRO A 41 -1.16 -22.31 -2.76
CA PRO A 41 -0.90 -20.95 -3.25
C PRO A 41 -2.15 -20.23 -3.77
N ARG A 42 -3.03 -20.93 -4.50
CA ARG A 42 -4.27 -20.35 -5.03
C ARG A 42 -5.24 -19.94 -3.93
N LEU A 43 -5.41 -20.78 -2.91
CA LEU A 43 -6.28 -20.46 -1.76
C LEU A 43 -5.69 -19.34 -0.91
N ALA A 44 -4.36 -19.29 -0.76
CA ALA A 44 -3.70 -18.22 -0.03
C ALA A 44 -3.87 -16.86 -0.72
N VAL A 45 -3.78 -16.81 -2.06
CA VAL A 45 -4.08 -15.59 -2.82
C VAL A 45 -5.55 -15.17 -2.65
N ALA A 46 -6.50 -16.11 -2.75
CA ALA A 46 -7.91 -15.81 -2.54
C ALA A 46 -8.20 -15.31 -1.11
N TRP A 47 -7.53 -15.90 -0.10
CA TRP A 47 -7.59 -15.48 1.29
C TRP A 47 -7.09 -14.04 1.46
N ALA A 48 -5.89 -13.75 0.97
CA ALA A 48 -5.33 -12.41 1.03
C ALA A 48 -6.20 -11.38 0.30
N ALA A 49 -6.71 -11.72 -0.89
CA ALA A 49 -7.59 -10.84 -1.66
C ALA A 49 -8.88 -10.49 -0.91
N PHE A 50 -9.53 -11.48 -0.28
CA PHE A 50 -10.73 -11.26 0.52
C PHE A 50 -10.49 -10.27 1.67
N PHE A 51 -9.43 -10.47 2.45
CA PHE A 51 -9.12 -9.60 3.59
C PHE A 51 -8.60 -8.22 3.18
N ASN A 52 -7.84 -8.12 2.08
CA ASN A 52 -7.46 -6.81 1.54
C ASN A 52 -8.70 -6.02 1.09
N PHE A 53 -9.66 -6.67 0.42
CA PHE A 53 -10.92 -6.04 0.03
C PHE A 53 -11.78 -5.66 1.24
N ALA A 54 -11.90 -6.54 2.23
CA ALA A 54 -12.65 -6.27 3.45
C ALA A 54 -12.11 -5.06 4.22
N ALA A 55 -10.80 -4.78 4.13
CA ALA A 55 -10.18 -3.63 4.78
C ALA A 55 -10.77 -2.29 4.30
N ALA A 56 -11.27 -2.20 3.06
CA ALA A 56 -11.89 -0.98 2.53
C ALA A 56 -13.11 -0.52 3.34
N PHE A 57 -13.80 -1.44 4.05
CA PHE A 57 -15.03 -1.15 4.79
C PHE A 57 -14.82 -0.92 6.29
N GLY A 58 -13.63 -1.23 6.83
CA GLY A 58 -13.38 -1.23 8.27
C GLY A 58 -12.43 -0.14 8.77
N PHE A 59 -11.70 0.54 7.88
CA PHE A 59 -10.62 1.46 8.25
C PHE A 59 -10.81 2.85 7.62
N GLY A 60 -10.33 3.90 8.32
CA GLY A 60 -10.47 5.28 7.86
C GLY A 60 -9.43 5.69 6.80
N VAL A 61 -9.76 6.67 5.95
CA VAL A 61 -9.02 7.07 4.73
C VAL A 61 -7.79 7.98 4.95
N GLY A 62 -7.00 7.72 5.98
CA GLY A 62 -5.85 8.55 6.36
C GLY A 62 -4.74 8.62 5.30
N VAL A 63 -4.35 7.48 4.72
CA VAL A 63 -3.27 7.38 3.73
C VAL A 63 -3.69 8.05 2.42
N ALA A 64 -4.95 7.90 2.01
CA ALA A 64 -5.47 8.56 0.81
C ALA A 64 -5.32 10.08 0.88
N LYS A 65 -5.59 10.67 2.05
CA LYS A 65 -5.39 12.10 2.30
C LYS A 65 -3.91 12.50 2.25
N THR A 66 -3.01 11.66 2.77
CA THR A 66 -1.56 11.90 2.69
C THR A 66 -1.06 11.84 1.26
N ILE A 67 -1.49 10.87 0.46
CA ILE A 67 -1.12 10.77 -0.96
C ILE A 67 -1.70 11.93 -1.77
N GLY A 68 -2.97 12.27 -1.53
CA GLY A 68 -3.67 13.27 -2.33
C GLY A 68 -3.19 14.71 -2.14
N LYS A 69 -2.92 15.12 -0.90
CA LYS A 69 -2.53 16.52 -0.57
C LYS A 69 -1.37 16.66 0.41
N GLY A 70 -0.83 15.53 0.87
CA GLY A 70 0.18 15.51 1.92
C GLY A 70 1.60 15.56 1.40
N VAL A 71 1.88 15.33 0.12
CA VAL A 71 3.26 15.32 -0.42
C VAL A 71 3.58 16.59 -1.20
N VAL A 72 2.63 17.05 -2.03
CA VAL A 72 2.75 18.25 -2.85
C VAL A 72 1.54 19.18 -2.66
N SER A 73 1.73 20.46 -2.92
CA SER A 73 0.64 21.45 -2.92
C SER A 73 -0.43 21.10 -3.96
N PRO A 74 -1.73 21.16 -3.62
CA PRO A 74 -2.81 20.92 -4.57
C PRO A 74 -2.80 21.85 -5.80
N GLU A 75 -2.20 23.04 -5.68
CA GLU A 75 -2.13 24.04 -6.76
C GLU A 75 -1.34 23.56 -7.98
N ILE A 76 -0.39 22.64 -7.80
CA ILE A 76 0.36 22.06 -8.90
C ILE A 76 -0.30 20.81 -9.49
N LEU A 77 -1.44 20.36 -8.98
CA LEU A 77 -2.10 19.18 -9.51
C LEU A 77 -2.69 19.50 -10.90
N SER A 78 -2.29 18.71 -11.88
CA SER A 78 -2.92 18.65 -13.19
C SER A 78 -3.01 17.19 -13.64
N LEU A 79 -3.88 16.87 -14.59
CA LEU A 79 -3.98 15.51 -15.12
C LEU A 79 -2.63 14.99 -15.64
N TRP A 80 -1.87 15.85 -16.33
CA TRP A 80 -0.51 15.52 -16.78
C TRP A 80 0.48 15.25 -15.63
N PHE A 81 0.33 15.95 -14.50
CA PHE A 81 1.14 15.69 -13.32
C PHE A 81 0.84 14.30 -12.75
N VAL A 82 -0.44 13.96 -12.56
CA VAL A 82 -0.84 12.65 -12.02
C VAL A 82 -0.43 11.53 -12.96
N LEU A 83 -0.56 11.74 -14.28
CA LEU A 83 -0.10 10.78 -15.28
C LEU A 83 1.42 10.53 -15.18
N ALA A 84 2.23 11.59 -15.08
CA ALA A 84 3.68 11.44 -14.95
C ALA A 84 4.09 10.67 -13.70
N VAL A 85 3.44 10.95 -12.57
CA VAL A 85 3.61 10.22 -11.30
C VAL A 85 3.28 8.74 -11.48
N LEU A 86 2.11 8.43 -12.05
CA LEU A 86 1.66 7.05 -12.24
C LEU A 86 2.56 6.28 -13.18
N VAL A 87 2.95 6.85 -14.32
CA VAL A 87 3.83 6.17 -15.28
C VAL A 87 5.17 5.84 -14.63
N GLY A 88 5.78 6.78 -13.90
CA GLY A 88 7.02 6.53 -13.18
C GLY A 88 6.89 5.42 -12.14
N ALA A 89 5.82 5.45 -11.33
CA ALA A 89 5.57 4.44 -10.31
C ALA A 89 5.27 3.05 -10.92
N ILE A 90 4.44 2.98 -11.97
CA ILE A 90 4.07 1.74 -12.67
C ILE A 90 5.30 1.10 -13.31
N VAL A 91 6.09 1.87 -14.06
CA VAL A 91 7.27 1.35 -14.77
C VAL A 91 8.26 0.76 -13.78
N TRP A 92 8.53 1.47 -12.68
CA TRP A 92 9.43 0.99 -11.64
C TRP A 92 8.89 -0.25 -10.93
N THR A 93 7.62 -0.22 -10.52
CA THR A 93 6.97 -1.38 -9.85
C THR A 93 6.98 -2.60 -10.75
N TYR A 94 6.53 -2.46 -12.00
CA TYR A 94 6.52 -3.55 -12.96
C TYR A 94 7.91 -4.14 -13.17
N ALA A 95 8.93 -3.30 -13.41
CA ALA A 95 10.31 -3.75 -13.62
C ALA A 95 10.85 -4.53 -12.42
N CYS A 96 10.64 -4.06 -11.19
CA CYS A 96 11.09 -4.78 -10.00
C CYS A 96 10.32 -6.09 -9.80
N THR A 97 9.01 -6.10 -10.03
CA THR A 97 8.18 -7.30 -9.86
C THR A 97 8.58 -8.41 -10.85
N ILE A 98 8.83 -8.09 -12.13
CA ILE A 98 9.28 -9.10 -13.11
C ILE A 98 10.70 -9.62 -12.82
N MET A 99 11.53 -8.81 -12.17
CA MET A 99 12.86 -9.22 -11.69
C MET A 99 12.81 -9.99 -10.37
N GLY A 100 11.64 -10.16 -9.76
CA GLY A 100 11.47 -10.83 -8.46
C GLY A 100 12.03 -10.03 -7.29
N LEU A 101 12.22 -8.72 -7.44
CA LEU A 101 12.74 -7.85 -6.39
C LEU A 101 11.59 -7.28 -5.55
N PRO A 102 11.47 -7.65 -4.25
CA PRO A 102 10.47 -7.06 -3.39
C PRO A 102 10.85 -5.61 -3.08
N ILE A 103 9.99 -4.67 -3.50
CA ILE A 103 10.20 -3.24 -3.26
C ILE A 103 9.02 -2.60 -2.53
N SER A 104 9.25 -1.44 -1.93
CA SER A 104 8.16 -0.59 -1.41
C SER A 104 7.55 0.23 -2.53
N VAL A 105 6.37 -0.20 -3.00
CA VAL A 105 5.58 0.53 -4.00
C VAL A 105 5.12 1.89 -3.46
N SER A 106 4.92 2.01 -2.14
CA SER A 106 4.64 3.28 -1.46
C SER A 106 5.79 4.28 -1.63
N HIS A 107 7.05 3.84 -1.56
CA HIS A 107 8.20 4.71 -1.80
C HIS A 107 8.34 5.08 -3.26
N ALA A 108 8.06 4.14 -4.18
CA ALA A 108 8.05 4.43 -5.61
C ALA A 108 7.03 5.53 -5.94
N LEU A 109 5.82 5.45 -5.39
CA LEU A 109 4.78 6.46 -5.58
C LEU A 109 5.15 7.81 -4.96
N VAL A 110 5.58 7.84 -3.69
CA VAL A 110 5.97 9.09 -3.02
C VAL A 110 7.17 9.74 -3.73
N GLY A 111 8.16 8.94 -4.13
CA GLY A 111 9.30 9.39 -4.92
C GLY A 111 8.87 9.97 -6.27
N GLY A 112 7.92 9.33 -6.96
CA GLY A 112 7.32 9.84 -8.18
C GLY A 112 6.62 11.19 -7.99
N ILE A 113 5.83 11.34 -6.92
CA ILE A 113 5.16 12.61 -6.57
C ILE A 113 6.18 13.71 -6.28
N ILE A 114 7.21 13.43 -5.47
CA ILE A 114 8.27 14.39 -5.14
C ILE A 114 9.04 14.79 -6.40
N GLY A 115 9.46 13.84 -7.23
CA GLY A 115 10.20 14.09 -8.46
C GLY A 115 9.41 14.95 -9.44
N ALA A 116 8.15 14.59 -9.72
CA ALA A 116 7.27 15.39 -10.56
C ALA A 116 7.02 16.78 -9.96
N GLY A 117 6.87 16.88 -8.64
CA GLY A 117 6.65 18.13 -7.92
C GLY A 117 7.84 19.09 -8.03
N LEU A 118 9.05 18.56 -7.85
CA LEU A 118 10.30 19.32 -7.99
C LEU A 118 10.46 19.91 -9.39
N ILE A 119 10.19 19.13 -10.44
CA ILE A 119 10.29 19.61 -11.82
C ILE A 119 9.22 20.66 -12.12
N LYS A 120 7.98 20.46 -11.67
CA LYS A 120 6.86 21.33 -12.03
C LYS A 120 6.83 22.64 -11.23
N GLY A 121 7.15 22.61 -9.93
CA GLY A 121 6.98 23.74 -9.02
C GLY A 121 8.16 24.00 -8.09
N GLY A 122 9.27 23.28 -8.23
CA GLY A 122 10.45 23.41 -7.39
C GLY A 122 10.23 22.90 -5.96
N VAL A 123 11.13 23.29 -5.05
CA VAL A 123 11.09 22.83 -3.65
C VAL A 123 9.90 23.43 -2.87
N LYS A 124 9.41 24.61 -3.28
CA LYS A 124 8.35 25.35 -2.56
C LYS A 124 7.00 24.64 -2.53
N VAL A 125 6.75 23.77 -3.52
CA VAL A 125 5.49 23.04 -3.62
C VAL A 125 5.50 21.73 -2.84
N LEU A 126 6.65 21.35 -2.26
CA LEU A 126 6.79 20.16 -1.44
C LEU A 126 6.31 20.43 -0.01
N VAL A 127 5.47 19.54 0.51
CA VAL A 127 5.00 19.61 1.90
C VAL A 127 6.04 18.98 2.82
N MET A 128 7.12 19.73 3.08
CA MET A 128 8.31 19.22 3.80
C MET A 128 8.00 18.54 5.13
N LYS A 129 7.06 19.10 5.92
CA LYS A 129 6.63 18.51 7.20
C LYS A 129 6.15 17.06 7.05
N SER A 130 5.38 16.80 5.99
CA SER A 130 4.82 15.47 5.73
C SER A 130 5.86 14.55 5.11
N ILE A 131 6.70 15.06 4.20
CA ILE A 131 7.81 14.28 3.61
C ILE A 131 8.78 13.81 4.70
N ILE A 132 9.16 14.68 5.63
CA ILE A 132 10.03 14.33 6.76
C ILE A 132 9.34 13.25 7.62
N LYS A 133 8.04 13.37 7.86
CA LYS A 133 7.28 12.35 8.59
C LYS A 133 7.31 11.01 7.85
N ILE A 134 7.05 10.99 6.54
CA ILE A 134 7.12 9.77 5.73
C ILE A 134 8.53 9.17 5.84
N ALA A 135 9.56 9.97 5.57
CA ALA A 135 10.97 9.55 5.64
C ALA A 135 11.37 8.98 7.01
N ALA A 136 10.90 9.58 8.11
CA ALA A 136 11.12 9.05 9.45
C ALA A 136 10.49 7.66 9.61
N PHE A 137 9.25 7.47 9.14
CA PHE A 137 8.55 6.19 9.25
C PHE A 137 9.11 5.09 8.31
N ILE A 138 9.86 5.45 7.27
CA ILE A 138 10.64 4.46 6.48
C ILE A 138 11.62 3.71 7.36
N ILE A 139 12.24 4.39 8.33
CA ILE A 139 13.23 3.80 9.24
C ILE A 139 12.56 3.28 10.52
N LEU A 140 11.61 4.04 11.06
CA LEU A 140 10.97 3.68 12.32
C LEU A 140 10.05 2.46 12.18
N SER A 141 9.32 2.29 11.06
CA SER A 141 8.37 1.18 10.93
C SER A 141 9.04 -0.20 10.90
N PRO A 142 10.14 -0.45 10.16
CA PRO A 142 10.84 -1.72 10.25
C PRO A 142 11.48 -1.95 11.62
N LEU A 143 12.01 -0.89 12.26
CA LEU A 143 12.62 -1.00 13.59
C LEU A 143 11.58 -1.40 14.65
N ILE A 144 10.43 -0.73 14.65
CA ILE A 144 9.32 -1.05 15.56
C ILE A 144 8.80 -2.46 15.27
N GLY A 145 8.60 -2.81 14.00
CA GLY A 145 8.17 -4.15 13.58
C GLY A 145 9.15 -5.24 14.03
N PHE A 146 10.46 -4.99 13.91
CA PHE A 146 11.51 -5.89 14.35
C PHE A 146 11.51 -6.09 15.87
N LEU A 147 11.46 -4.99 16.64
CA LEU A 147 11.42 -5.06 18.10
C LEU A 147 10.17 -5.80 18.60
N LEU A 148 8.99 -5.42 18.10
CA LEU A 148 7.74 -6.09 18.45
C LEU A 148 7.74 -7.56 18.01
N GLY A 149 8.28 -7.86 16.82
CA GLY A 149 8.39 -9.23 16.31
C GLY A 149 9.28 -10.12 17.18
N ILE A 150 10.44 -9.63 17.60
CA ILE A 150 11.33 -10.36 18.52
C ILE A 150 10.67 -10.53 19.89
N SER A 151 10.11 -9.47 20.46
CA SER A 151 9.43 -9.55 21.77
C SER A 151 8.28 -10.56 21.74
N PHE A 152 7.47 -10.54 20.67
CA PHE A 152 6.36 -11.48 20.50
C PHE A 152 6.85 -12.91 20.28
N SER A 153 7.93 -13.11 19.51
CA SER A 153 8.55 -14.41 19.30
C SER A 153 9.08 -15.01 20.61
N ILE A 154 9.81 -14.23 21.41
CA ILE A 154 10.31 -14.66 22.73
C ILE A 154 9.14 -15.00 23.64
N ALA A 155 8.13 -14.13 23.75
CA ALA A 155 6.96 -14.37 24.58
C ALA A 155 6.23 -15.67 24.18
N THR A 156 6.09 -15.90 22.87
CA THR A 156 5.46 -17.10 22.32
C THR A 156 6.24 -18.36 22.68
N VAL A 157 7.56 -18.37 22.44
CA VAL A 157 8.41 -19.53 22.80
C VAL A 157 8.32 -19.83 24.30
N TRP A 158 8.41 -18.80 25.15
CA TRP A 158 8.33 -18.97 26.60
C TRP A 158 6.97 -19.48 27.09
N ALA A 159 5.87 -19.04 26.47
CA ALA A 159 4.51 -19.48 26.80
C ALA A 159 4.29 -20.96 26.44
N PHE A 160 4.79 -21.40 25.29
CA PHE A 160 4.54 -22.75 24.76
C PHE A 160 5.68 -23.76 24.98
N ARG A 161 6.80 -23.38 25.63
CA ARG A 161 7.99 -24.24 25.83
C ARG A 161 7.73 -25.59 26.50
N ARG A 162 6.65 -25.73 27.27
CA ARG A 162 6.28 -26.98 27.98
C ARG A 162 5.25 -27.81 27.23
N TRP A 163 4.76 -27.33 26.09
CA TRP A 163 3.73 -28.01 25.32
C TRP A 163 4.37 -29.03 24.37
N SER A 164 3.69 -30.17 24.17
CA SER A 164 4.12 -31.15 23.17
C SER A 164 4.07 -30.54 21.76
N PRO A 165 5.03 -30.83 20.86
CA PRO A 165 5.08 -30.28 19.51
C PRO A 165 3.76 -30.43 18.72
N TRP A 166 3.06 -31.56 18.87
CA TRP A 166 1.79 -31.80 18.19
C TRP A 166 0.68 -30.81 18.59
N ARG A 167 0.57 -30.47 19.89
CA ARG A 167 -0.44 -29.49 20.37
C ARG A 167 -0.13 -28.08 19.87
N VAL A 168 1.16 -27.71 19.86
CA VAL A 168 1.63 -26.44 19.32
C VAL A 168 1.30 -26.35 17.84
N ASP A 169 1.71 -27.35 17.04
CA ASP A 169 1.46 -27.38 15.61
C ASP A 169 -0.03 -27.21 15.27
N ARG A 170 -0.92 -27.94 15.96
CA ARG A 170 -2.37 -27.83 15.75
C ARG A 170 -2.91 -26.41 16.02
N LEU A 171 -2.46 -25.77 17.10
CA LEU A 171 -2.88 -24.40 17.44
C LEU A 171 -2.32 -23.38 16.45
N PHE A 172 -1.04 -23.48 16.11
CA PHE A 172 -0.34 -22.50 15.27
C PHE A 172 -0.76 -22.59 13.80
N ARG A 173 -1.19 -23.74 13.29
CA ARG A 173 -1.82 -23.80 11.95
C ARG A 173 -3.05 -22.90 11.85
N ALA A 174 -3.94 -22.93 12.85
CA ALA A 174 -5.09 -22.03 12.90
C ALA A 174 -4.66 -20.57 13.17
N GLY A 175 -3.71 -20.38 14.08
CA GLY A 175 -3.18 -19.05 14.41
C GLY A 175 -2.52 -18.33 13.22
N GLN A 176 -1.85 -19.06 12.32
CA GLN A 176 -1.25 -18.49 11.11
C GLN A 176 -2.30 -17.98 10.12
N LEU A 177 -3.46 -18.64 10.02
CA LEU A 177 -4.57 -18.12 9.20
C LEU A 177 -5.09 -16.79 9.74
N LEU A 178 -5.29 -16.71 11.07
CA LEU A 178 -5.70 -15.47 11.72
C LEU A 178 -4.64 -14.36 11.55
N SER A 179 -3.37 -14.69 11.76
CA SER A 179 -2.26 -13.75 11.60
C SER A 179 -2.15 -13.23 10.15
N SER A 180 -2.25 -14.12 9.17
CA SER A 180 -2.25 -13.76 7.74
C SER A 180 -3.47 -12.91 7.36
N ALA A 181 -4.65 -13.19 7.93
CA ALA A 181 -5.84 -12.36 7.74
C ALA A 181 -5.66 -10.94 8.32
N LEU A 182 -5.15 -10.83 9.56
CA LEU A 182 -4.86 -9.53 10.19
C LEU A 182 -3.80 -8.75 9.42
N PHE A 183 -2.75 -9.41 8.94
CA PHE A 183 -1.74 -8.79 8.08
C PHE A 183 -2.37 -8.29 6.78
N SER A 184 -3.20 -9.09 6.12
CA SER A 184 -3.90 -8.73 4.87
C SER A 184 -4.87 -7.57 5.07
N LEU A 185 -5.58 -7.51 6.21
CA LEU A 185 -6.43 -6.38 6.58
C LEU A 185 -5.61 -5.10 6.78
N GLY A 186 -4.53 -5.17 7.55
CA GLY A 186 -3.65 -4.03 7.78
C GLY A 186 -2.96 -3.55 6.50
N HIS A 187 -2.59 -4.49 5.63
CA HIS A 187 -2.05 -4.22 4.31
C HIS A 187 -3.09 -3.48 3.45
N GLY A 188 -4.28 -4.06 3.25
CA GLY A 188 -5.35 -3.44 2.46
C GLY A 188 -5.78 -2.08 2.98
N ALA A 189 -5.79 -1.88 4.30
CA ALA A 189 -6.11 -0.60 4.93
C ALA A 189 -5.10 0.51 4.60
N ASN A 190 -3.84 0.17 4.34
CA ASN A 190 -2.83 1.15 3.91
C ASN A 190 -2.76 1.27 2.39
N ASP A 191 -2.82 0.14 1.71
CA ASP A 191 -2.42 0.06 0.31
C ASP A 191 -3.51 0.47 -0.67
N ALA A 192 -4.75 0.02 -0.45
CA ALA A 192 -5.89 0.44 -1.28
C ALA A 192 -6.05 1.97 -1.26
N GLN A 193 -5.73 2.59 -0.12
CA GLN A 193 -5.82 4.03 0.05
C GLN A 193 -4.82 4.82 -0.79
N LYS A 194 -3.70 4.22 -1.23
CA LYS A 194 -2.78 4.89 -2.17
C LYS A 194 -3.49 5.21 -3.47
N THR A 195 -4.16 4.19 -4.02
CA THR A 195 -4.93 4.28 -5.26
C THR A 195 -6.13 5.20 -5.11
N MET A 196 -6.85 5.12 -3.98
CA MET A 196 -7.92 6.08 -3.66
C MET A 196 -7.41 7.52 -3.66
N GLY A 197 -6.23 7.77 -3.05
CA GLY A 197 -5.58 9.08 -3.06
C GLY A 197 -5.25 9.57 -4.47
N ILE A 198 -4.77 8.68 -5.34
CA ILE A 198 -4.50 8.98 -6.76
C ILE A 198 -5.78 9.34 -7.50
N ILE A 199 -6.83 8.54 -7.36
CA ILE A 199 -8.12 8.82 -8.01
C ILE A 199 -8.67 10.17 -7.53
N VAL A 200 -8.59 10.47 -6.24
CA VAL A 200 -8.98 11.80 -5.72
C VAL A 200 -8.12 12.92 -6.32
N MET A 201 -6.81 12.73 -6.51
CA MET A 201 -5.99 13.73 -7.23
C MET A 201 -6.49 13.96 -8.66
N VAL A 202 -6.94 12.91 -9.36
CA VAL A 202 -7.53 13.03 -10.70
C VAL A 202 -8.83 13.83 -10.64
N LEU A 203 -9.73 13.51 -9.71
CA LEU A 203 -11.01 14.20 -9.55
C LEU A 203 -10.81 15.70 -9.27
N VAL A 204 -9.85 16.03 -8.41
CA VAL A 204 -9.48 17.42 -8.09
C VAL A 204 -8.85 18.10 -9.31
N ALA A 205 -7.90 17.44 -9.98
CA ALA A 205 -7.22 17.99 -11.15
C ALA A 205 -8.14 18.18 -12.37
N ALA A 206 -9.20 17.37 -12.49
CA ALA A 206 -10.24 17.51 -13.51
C ALA A 206 -11.28 18.58 -13.17
N GLY A 207 -11.26 19.14 -11.95
CA GLY A 207 -12.26 20.09 -11.47
C GLY A 207 -13.60 19.45 -11.09
N TRP A 208 -13.68 18.12 -11.01
CA TRP A 208 -14.89 17.38 -10.62
C TRP A 208 -15.12 17.36 -9.10
N GLN A 209 -14.08 17.67 -8.33
CA GLN A 209 -14.13 17.72 -6.87
C GLN A 209 -13.31 18.90 -6.33
N LYS A 210 -13.84 19.62 -5.35
CA LYS A 210 -13.14 20.77 -4.71
C LYS A 210 -12.35 20.40 -3.44
N GLY A 211 -12.62 19.24 -2.85
CA GLY A 211 -12.01 18.75 -1.62
C GLY A 211 -11.19 17.47 -1.80
N PHE A 212 -10.62 16.95 -0.71
CA PHE A 212 -9.89 15.67 -0.67
C PHE A 212 -10.63 14.62 0.17
N ASP A 213 -11.95 14.70 0.18
CA ASP A 213 -12.78 13.65 0.75
C ASP A 213 -12.83 12.48 -0.24
N VAL A 214 -12.70 11.26 0.26
CA VAL A 214 -12.69 10.06 -0.57
C VAL A 214 -14.14 9.60 -0.74
N PRO A 215 -14.71 9.65 -1.96
CA PRO A 215 -16.05 9.12 -2.20
C PRO A 215 -16.10 7.61 -1.96
N VAL A 216 -17.24 7.09 -1.51
CA VAL A 216 -17.40 5.65 -1.21
C VAL A 216 -17.22 4.74 -2.43
N TRP A 217 -17.46 5.26 -3.64
CA TRP A 217 -17.29 4.48 -4.87
C TRP A 217 -15.82 4.32 -5.30
N VAL A 218 -14.93 5.15 -4.75
CA VAL A 218 -13.47 5.10 -4.96
C VAL A 218 -12.85 4.09 -4.01
#